data_AF-A0A8S4SC71-F1
#
_entry.id   AF-A0A8S4SC71-F1
#
_cell.length_a   1.000
_cell.length_b   1.000
_cell.length_c   1.000
_cell.angle_alpha   90.00
_cell.angle_beta   90.00
_cell.angle_gamma   90.00
#
_symmetry.space_group_name_H-M   'P 1'
#
loop_
_entity.id
_entity.type
_entity.pdbx_description
1 polymer ?
#
loop_
_entity_poly.entity_id
_entity_poly.type
_entity_poly.pdbx_seq_one_letter_code
_entity_poly.pdbx_strand_id
1 'polypeptide(L)'
;MASDSPDQNLTQYFSLCNDFIHAARLRDGNVLIHCLAGMSRSVTVAVAYIMSVTPLTWREALKVVRAGRAVANPNLGFQRQLQDFETYKLVEERRRLKERYPSLALTDSDIAECRVMLDSYQTMLNQRTICEGKCSMGRQCPTGFLILRAPGRDRYLAPPLLSYYLVEASVLFLIF
;
A
#
# COMPACT_ATOMS: atom_id res chain seq x y z
N MET A 1 10.78 -17.07 -2.65
CA MET A 1 10.44 -15.64 -2.42
C MET A 1 10.03 -15.02 -3.76
N ALA A 2 8.90 -14.33 -3.84
CA ALA A 2 8.47 -13.66 -5.08
C ALA A 2 9.42 -12.50 -5.43
N SER A 3 9.80 -12.32 -6.70
CA SER A 3 10.69 -11.23 -7.13
C SER A 3 9.97 -9.88 -7.14
N ASP A 4 10.69 -8.77 -6.94
CA ASP A 4 10.15 -7.40 -7.08
C ASP A 4 10.24 -6.91 -8.54
N SER A 5 9.87 -7.79 -9.47
CA SER A 5 9.81 -7.49 -10.89
C SER A 5 8.39 -7.02 -11.25
N PRO A 6 8.23 -6.06 -12.18
CA PRO A 6 6.91 -5.70 -12.70
C PRO A 6 6.15 -6.88 -13.31
N ASP A 7 6.85 -7.92 -13.78
CA ASP A 7 6.25 -9.11 -14.41
C ASP A 7 5.81 -10.17 -13.41
N GLN A 8 6.17 -10.03 -12.13
CA GLN A 8 5.75 -10.98 -11.10
C GLN A 8 4.24 -10.84 -10.86
N ASN A 9 3.47 -11.89 -11.15
CA ASN A 9 2.03 -11.89 -10.86
C ASN A 9 1.79 -12.11 -9.36
N LEU A 10 1.39 -11.04 -8.65
CA LEU A 10 0.97 -11.10 -7.25
C LEU A 10 -0.54 -11.28 -7.09
N THR A 11 -1.33 -10.89 -8.10
CA THR A 11 -2.80 -11.00 -8.08
C THR A 11 -3.28 -12.42 -7.80
N GLN A 12 -2.54 -13.45 -8.25
CA GLN A 12 -2.86 -14.85 -7.96
C GLN A 12 -2.84 -15.21 -6.47
N TYR A 13 -2.17 -14.42 -5.63
CA TYR A 13 -2.05 -14.65 -4.19
C TYR A 13 -3.00 -13.79 -3.35
N PHE A 14 -3.72 -12.83 -3.94
CA PHE A 14 -4.53 -11.88 -3.17
C PHE A 14 -5.59 -12.57 -2.32
N SER A 15 -6.39 -13.48 -2.88
CA SER A 15 -7.43 -14.18 -2.12
C SER A 15 -6.86 -15.03 -0.97
N LEU A 16 -5.73 -15.71 -1.21
CA LEU A 16 -5.04 -16.49 -0.17
C LEU A 16 -4.52 -15.59 0.96
N CYS A 17 -3.87 -14.49 0.61
CA CYS A 17 -3.36 -13.54 1.60
C CYS A 17 -4.51 -12.85 2.36
N ASN A 18 -5.58 -12.46 1.66
CA ASN A 18 -6.76 -11.86 2.27
C ASN A 18 -7.38 -12.80 3.29
N ASP A 19 -7.53 -14.09 2.97
CA ASP A 19 -8.05 -15.08 3.91
C ASP A 19 -7.17 -15.22 5.15
N PHE A 20 -5.85 -15.27 4.97
CA PHE A 20 -4.90 -15.38 6.08
C PHE A 20 -4.99 -14.16 7.02
N ILE A 21 -4.98 -12.96 6.44
CA ILE A 21 -5.05 -11.70 7.19
C ILE A 21 -6.38 -11.61 7.93
N HIS A 22 -7.50 -11.77 7.22
CA HIS A 22 -8.83 -11.58 7.78
C HIS A 22 -9.12 -12.58 8.91
N ALA A 23 -8.76 -13.84 8.71
CA ALA A 23 -8.98 -14.88 9.72
C ALA A 23 -8.17 -14.62 10.99
N ALA A 24 -6.95 -14.09 10.89
CA ALA A 24 -6.14 -13.75 12.05
C ALA A 24 -6.75 -12.59 12.85
N ARG A 25 -7.19 -11.52 12.17
CA ARG A 25 -7.82 -10.36 12.80
C ARG A 25 -9.13 -10.69 13.50
N LEU A 26 -9.95 -11.57 12.91
CA LEU A 26 -11.18 -12.06 13.56
C LEU A 26 -10.95 -12.85 14.85
N ARG A 27 -9.71 -13.28 15.11
CA ARG A 27 -9.31 -13.93 16.36
C ARG A 27 -8.49 -12.99 17.26
N ASP A 28 -8.66 -11.68 17.07
CA ASP A 28 -7.91 -10.62 17.76
C ASP A 28 -6.38 -10.77 17.61
N GLY A 29 -5.95 -11.37 16.48
CA GLY A 29 -4.57 -11.64 16.17
C GLY A 29 -3.98 -10.62 15.20
N ASN A 30 -2.70 -10.34 15.38
CA ASN A 30 -1.96 -9.39 14.55
C ASN A 30 -1.22 -10.08 13.40
N VAL A 31 -1.23 -9.46 12.20
CA VAL A 31 -0.52 -9.99 11.02
C VAL A 31 0.57 -9.05 10.57
N LEU A 32 1.79 -9.59 10.45
CA LEU A 32 2.95 -8.94 9.86
C LEU A 32 3.07 -9.28 8.37
N ILE A 33 2.93 -8.28 7.49
CA ILE A 33 3.26 -8.42 6.06
C ILE A 33 4.61 -7.75 5.78
N HIS A 34 5.58 -8.53 5.28
CA HIS A 34 6.91 -7.99 4.96
C HIS A 34 7.41 -8.44 3.58
N CYS A 35 8.32 -7.65 3.01
CA CYS A 35 9.16 -8.00 1.88
C CYS A 35 10.58 -7.47 2.15
N LEU A 36 11.50 -7.56 1.19
CA LEU A 36 12.89 -7.19 1.43
C LEU A 36 13.07 -5.73 1.89
N ALA A 37 12.38 -4.78 1.24
CA ALA A 37 12.50 -3.35 1.54
C ALA A 37 11.24 -2.75 2.20
N GLY A 38 10.16 -3.52 2.31
CA GLY A 38 8.87 -3.02 2.81
C GLY A 38 8.30 -1.85 2.00
N MET A 39 8.58 -1.78 0.69
CA MET A 39 8.15 -0.69 -0.20
C MET A 39 7.14 -1.12 -1.26
N SER A 40 7.28 -2.34 -1.83
CA SER A 40 6.57 -2.74 -3.05
C SER A 40 5.72 -4.01 -2.83
N ARG A 41 6.29 -5.21 -2.88
CA ARG A 41 5.53 -6.48 -2.74
C ARG A 41 4.58 -6.55 -1.53
N SER A 42 5.08 -6.26 -0.32
CA SER A 42 4.26 -6.29 0.90
C SER A 42 3.17 -5.23 0.89
N VAL A 43 3.49 -4.05 0.39
CA VAL A 43 2.53 -2.94 0.22
C VAL A 43 1.44 -3.34 -0.75
N THR A 44 1.75 -3.99 -1.87
CA THR A 44 0.76 -4.47 -2.83
C THR A 44 -0.26 -5.41 -2.18
N VAL A 45 0.21 -6.36 -1.37
CA VAL A 45 -0.68 -7.28 -0.65
C VAL A 45 -1.54 -6.54 0.38
N ALA A 46 -0.95 -5.63 1.16
CA ALA A 46 -1.68 -4.84 2.14
C ALA A 46 -2.77 -3.96 1.48
N VAL A 47 -2.46 -3.32 0.35
CA VAL A 47 -3.41 -2.51 -0.42
C VAL A 47 -4.55 -3.39 -0.95
N ALA A 48 -4.24 -4.55 -1.54
CA ALA A 48 -5.27 -5.48 -2.02
C ALA A 48 -6.22 -5.92 -0.89
N TYR A 49 -5.69 -6.18 0.30
CA TYR A 49 -6.50 -6.51 1.47
C TYR A 49 -7.41 -5.35 1.91
N ILE A 50 -6.87 -4.14 2.09
CA ILE A 50 -7.64 -2.95 2.48
C ILE A 50 -8.78 -2.70 1.50
N MET A 51 -8.52 -2.78 0.19
CA MET A 51 -9.56 -2.65 -0.84
C MET A 51 -10.67 -3.71 -0.67
N SER A 52 -10.30 -4.93 -0.26
CA SER A 52 -11.22 -6.07 -0.15
C SER A 52 -12.13 -5.98 1.09
N VAL A 53 -11.75 -5.24 2.12
CA VAL A 53 -12.55 -5.07 3.36
C VAL A 53 -13.17 -3.68 3.51
N THR A 54 -12.85 -2.74 2.63
CA THR A 54 -13.38 -1.36 2.65
C THR A 54 -13.94 -0.97 1.27
N PRO A 55 -14.70 0.13 1.13
CA PRO A 55 -15.12 0.62 -0.18
C PRO A 55 -14.02 1.33 -0.99
N LEU A 56 -12.78 1.43 -0.48
CA LEU A 56 -11.72 2.23 -1.08
C LEU A 56 -11.22 1.70 -2.44
N THR A 57 -10.81 2.64 -3.29
CA THR A 57 -10.04 2.37 -4.52
C THR A 57 -8.60 1.96 -4.18
N TRP A 58 -7.84 1.42 -5.14
CA TRP A 58 -6.44 1.06 -4.92
C TRP A 58 -5.58 2.28 -4.55
N ARG A 59 -5.91 3.45 -5.10
CA ARG A 59 -5.19 4.70 -4.82
C ARG A 59 -5.43 5.16 -3.40
N GLU A 60 -6.68 5.10 -2.93
CA GLU A 60 -7.03 5.47 -1.55
C GLU A 60 -6.47 4.47 -0.55
N ALA A 61 -6.57 3.17 -0.81
CA ALA A 61 -5.95 2.14 0.03
C ALA A 61 -4.42 2.30 0.08
N LEU A 62 -3.77 2.68 -1.02
CA LEU A 62 -2.34 3.03 -1.00
C LEU A 62 -2.05 4.29 -0.16
N LYS A 63 -2.94 5.28 -0.13
CA LYS A 63 -2.80 6.45 0.76
C LYS A 63 -2.91 6.06 2.23
N VAL A 64 -3.86 5.18 2.57
CA VAL A 64 -3.97 4.59 3.92
C VAL A 64 -2.64 3.95 4.31
N VAL A 65 -2.06 3.14 3.43
CA VAL A 65 -0.76 2.51 3.69
C VAL A 65 0.36 3.54 3.83
N ARG A 66 0.38 4.57 2.97
CA ARG A 66 1.37 5.65 3.02
C ARG A 66 1.27 6.51 4.27
N ALA A 67 0.08 6.62 4.87
CA ALA A 67 -0.10 7.36 6.11
C ALA A 67 0.68 6.72 7.27
N GLY A 68 0.74 5.38 7.32
CA GLY A 68 1.56 4.64 8.27
C GLY A 68 3.01 4.42 7.80
N ARG A 69 3.25 4.43 6.49
CA ARG A 69 4.58 4.20 5.90
C ARG A 69 4.81 5.01 4.63
N ALA A 70 5.36 6.22 4.77
CA ALA A 70 5.55 7.17 3.67
C ALA A 70 6.36 6.63 2.47
N VAL A 71 7.27 5.68 2.69
CA VAL A 71 8.07 5.04 1.62
C VAL A 71 7.31 4.00 0.79
N ALA A 72 6.06 3.71 1.13
CA ALA A 72 5.23 2.75 0.39
C ALA A 72 5.03 3.19 -1.06
N ASN A 73 5.57 2.41 -1.99
CA ASN A 73 5.59 2.71 -3.41
C ASN A 73 5.72 1.42 -4.23
N PRO A 74 4.59 0.71 -4.48
CA PRO A 74 4.57 -0.43 -5.40
C PRO A 74 5.17 -0.06 -6.75
N ASN A 75 5.92 -0.97 -7.35
CA ASN A 75 6.42 -0.77 -8.71
C ASN A 75 5.23 -0.61 -9.70
N LEU A 76 5.49 -0.07 -10.90
CA LEU A 76 4.42 0.21 -11.87
C LEU A 76 3.64 -1.05 -12.32
N GLY A 77 4.30 -2.21 -12.38
CA GLY A 77 3.63 -3.48 -12.68
C GLY A 77 2.63 -3.86 -11.60
N PHE A 78 2.99 -3.71 -10.33
CA PHE A 78 2.08 -3.96 -9.21
C PHE A 78 0.96 -2.91 -9.09
N GLN A 79 1.23 -1.65 -9.43
CA GLN A 79 0.18 -0.63 -9.50
C GLN A 79 -0.86 -0.98 -10.58
N ARG A 80 -0.42 -1.48 -11.75
CA ARG A 80 -1.32 -1.98 -12.79
C ARG A 80 -2.12 -3.19 -12.31
N GLN A 81 -1.47 -4.15 -11.65
CA GLN A 81 -2.15 -5.31 -11.07
C GLN A 81 -3.21 -4.93 -10.02
N LEU A 82 -2.96 -3.90 -9.20
CA LEU A 82 -3.95 -3.37 -8.26
C LEU A 82 -5.12 -2.68 -8.96
N GLN A 83 -4.84 -1.93 -10.04
CA GLN A 83 -5.88 -1.32 -10.87
C GLN A 83 -6.74 -2.37 -11.58
N ASP A 84 -6.13 -3.42 -12.13
CA ASP A 84 -6.82 -4.54 -12.75
C ASP A 84 -7.64 -5.31 -11.72
N PHE A 85 -7.09 -5.50 -10.51
CA PHE A 85 -7.81 -6.09 -9.40
C PHE A 85 -9.05 -5.26 -9.03
N GLU A 86 -8.92 -3.94 -8.89
CA GLU A 86 -10.04 -3.01 -8.65
C GLU A 86 -11.13 -3.16 -9.72
N THR A 87 -10.73 -3.21 -10.99
CA THR A 87 -11.66 -3.16 -12.13
C THR A 87 -12.37 -4.49 -12.36
N TYR A 88 -11.65 -5.61 -12.25
CA TYR A 88 -12.13 -6.89 -12.77
C TYR A 88 -12.38 -7.95 -11.69
N LYS A 89 -11.82 -7.81 -10.48
CA LYS A 89 -11.84 -8.88 -9.47
C LYS A 89 -12.32 -8.45 -8.09
N LEU A 90 -12.27 -7.16 -7.78
CA LEU A 90 -12.52 -6.67 -6.43
C LEU A 90 -13.95 -6.91 -5.96
N VAL A 91 -14.94 -6.75 -6.84
CA VAL A 91 -16.36 -6.99 -6.50
C VAL A 91 -16.55 -8.45 -6.09
N GLU A 92 -16.00 -9.37 -6.86
CA GLU A 92 -16.08 -10.80 -6.58
C GLU A 92 -15.30 -11.19 -5.32
N GLU A 93 -14.11 -10.60 -5.12
CA GLU A 93 -13.31 -10.85 -3.92
C GLU A 93 -14.00 -10.35 -2.65
N ARG A 94 -14.64 -9.17 -2.68
CA ARG A 94 -15.47 -8.65 -1.57
C ARG A 94 -16.62 -9.60 -1.24
N ARG A 95 -17.33 -10.09 -2.27
CA ARG A 95 -18.42 -11.06 -2.11
C ARG A 95 -17.91 -12.35 -1.47
N ARG A 96 -16.83 -12.92 -2.03
CA ARG A 96 -16.18 -14.14 -1.52
C ARG A 96 -15.76 -14.01 -0.06
N LEU A 97 -15.10 -12.91 0.30
CA LEU A 97 -14.60 -12.69 1.65
C LEU A 97 -15.76 -12.58 2.65
N LYS A 98 -16.83 -11.87 2.28
CA LYS A 98 -18.04 -11.73 3.10
C LYS A 98 -18.82 -13.04 3.27
N GLU A 99 -18.86 -13.88 2.24
CA GLU A 99 -19.46 -15.21 2.33
C GLU A 99 -18.65 -16.16 3.21
N ARG A 100 -17.31 -16.09 3.11
CA ARG A 100 -16.40 -16.91 3.91
C ARG A 100 -16.37 -16.48 5.38
N TYR A 101 -16.47 -15.17 5.64
CA TYR A 101 -16.39 -14.57 6.96
C TYR A 101 -17.58 -13.63 7.17
N PRO A 102 -18.77 -14.16 7.51
CA PRO A 102 -20.00 -13.36 7.60
C PRO A 102 -20.05 -12.40 8.80
N SER A 103 -19.07 -12.47 9.71
CA SER A 103 -18.98 -11.58 10.87
C SER A 103 -18.76 -10.13 10.42
N LEU A 104 -19.55 -9.20 10.95
CA LEU A 104 -19.38 -7.75 10.74
C LEU A 104 -18.45 -7.10 11.77
N ALA A 105 -17.82 -7.88 12.65
CA ALA A 105 -17.04 -7.38 13.78
C ALA A 105 -15.93 -6.39 13.40
N LEU A 106 -15.39 -6.48 12.18
CA LEU A 106 -14.31 -5.62 11.70
C LEU A 106 -14.78 -4.47 10.80
N THR A 107 -16.03 -4.47 10.31
CA THR A 107 -16.46 -3.55 9.24
C THR A 107 -16.42 -2.09 9.68
N ASP A 108 -16.99 -1.78 10.83
CA ASP A 108 -17.07 -0.39 11.31
C ASP A 108 -15.70 0.14 11.74
N SER A 109 -14.87 -0.70 12.38
CA SER A 109 -13.50 -0.35 12.75
C SER A 109 -12.62 -0.13 11.51
N ASP A 110 -12.69 -1.01 10.50
CA ASP A 110 -11.95 -0.87 9.24
C ASP A 110 -12.24 0.46 8.55
N ILE A 111 -13.52 0.84 8.48
CA ILE A 111 -13.95 2.11 7.88
C ILE A 111 -13.48 3.31 8.71
N ALA A 112 -13.59 3.23 10.04
CA ALA A 112 -13.15 4.30 10.94
C ALA A 112 -11.64 4.52 10.87
N GLU A 113 -10.85 3.45 10.96
CA GLU A 113 -9.38 3.51 10.89
C GLU A 113 -8.90 4.04 9.54
N CYS A 114 -9.45 3.53 8.43
CA CYS A 114 -9.10 4.02 7.10
C CYS A 114 -9.36 5.52 6.94
N ARG A 115 -10.46 6.03 7.51
CA ARG A 115 -10.79 7.46 7.51
C ARG A 115 -9.74 8.28 8.26
N VAL A 116 -9.39 7.87 9.48
CA VAL A 116 -8.34 8.52 10.29
C VAL A 116 -7.01 8.55 9.53
N MET A 117 -6.66 7.45 8.88
CA MET A 117 -5.42 7.36 8.10
C MET A 117 -5.43 8.25 6.85
N LEU A 118 -6.57 8.38 6.17
CA LEU A 118 -6.72 9.29 5.03
C LEU A 118 -6.64 10.76 5.47
N ASP A 119 -7.24 11.12 6.61
CA ASP A 119 -7.15 12.47 7.18
C ASP A 119 -5.71 12.81 7.60
N SER A 120 -5.00 11.84 8.18
CA SER A 120 -3.56 11.95 8.47
C SER A 120 -2.75 12.18 7.19
N TYR A 121 -2.99 11.39 6.14
CA TYR A 121 -2.33 11.56 4.84
C TYR A 121 -2.58 12.96 4.25
N GLN A 122 -3.81 13.46 4.32
CA GLN A 122 -4.14 14.81 3.85
C GLN A 122 -3.44 15.89 4.69
N THR A 123 -3.33 15.69 6.00
CA THR A 123 -2.61 16.59 6.89
C THR A 123 -1.13 16.67 6.54
N MET A 124 -0.49 15.52 6.27
CA MET A 124 0.91 15.46 5.81
C MET A 124 1.12 16.16 4.46
N LEU A 125 0.17 16.04 3.53
CA LEU A 125 0.21 16.79 2.27
C LEU A 125 0.14 18.31 2.51
N ASN A 126 -0.78 18.75 3.36
CA ASN A 126 -0.96 20.17 3.68
C ASN A 126 0.27 20.76 4.37
N GLN A 127 0.91 19.98 5.26
CA GLN A 127 2.16 20.33 5.95
C GLN A 127 3.41 20.18 5.08
N ARG A 128 3.27 19.69 3.84
CA ARG A 128 4.37 19.47 2.88
C ARG A 128 5.42 18.45 3.37
N THR A 129 5.04 17.53 4.24
CA THR A 129 5.91 16.44 4.70
C THR A 129 5.92 15.24 3.74
N ILE A 130 4.96 15.17 2.82
CA ILE A 130 4.89 14.22 1.67
C ILE A 130 4.50 14.98 0.36
N CYS A 131 4.84 14.46 -0.84
CA CYS A 131 4.36 14.96 -2.15
C CYS A 131 3.87 13.79 -3.02
N GLU A 132 2.77 13.98 -3.75
CA GLU A 132 2.22 12.98 -4.69
C GLU A 132 2.89 13.00 -6.09
N GLY A 133 3.99 13.73 -6.27
CA GLY A 133 4.63 13.91 -7.58
C GLY A 133 3.88 14.82 -8.55
N LYS A 134 2.86 15.57 -8.08
CA LYS A 134 2.18 16.64 -8.83
C LYS A 134 2.87 18.01 -8.65
N CYS A 135 4.03 18.02 -8.01
CA CYS A 135 4.85 19.20 -7.78
C CYS A 135 5.28 19.79 -9.15
N SER A 136 5.08 21.09 -9.39
CA SER A 136 5.35 21.72 -10.69
C SER A 136 6.85 21.69 -11.04
N MET A 137 7.16 21.38 -12.30
CA MET A 137 8.53 21.34 -12.83
C MET A 137 9.26 22.66 -12.52
N GLY A 138 10.47 22.57 -11.94
CA GLY A 138 11.29 23.73 -11.60
C GLY A 138 11.05 24.35 -10.22
N ARG A 139 10.14 23.82 -9.40
CA ARG A 139 10.02 24.19 -7.98
C ARG A 139 10.68 23.14 -7.07
N GLN A 140 11.23 23.59 -5.94
CA GLN A 140 11.83 22.69 -4.95
C GLN A 140 10.72 21.81 -4.33
N CYS A 141 10.81 20.50 -4.56
CA CYS A 141 9.94 19.53 -3.89
C CYS A 141 10.30 19.54 -2.40
N PRO A 142 9.36 19.84 -1.49
CA PRO A 142 9.64 19.99 -0.05
C PRO A 142 10.16 18.70 0.60
N THR A 143 10.04 17.57 -0.07
CA THR A 143 10.40 16.24 0.46
C THR A 143 11.59 15.60 -0.24
N GLY A 144 12.21 16.24 -1.23
CA GLY A 144 13.35 15.68 -1.96
C GLY A 144 13.06 14.39 -2.76
N PHE A 145 11.84 13.86 -2.69
CA PHE A 145 11.36 12.73 -3.49
C PHE A 145 11.01 13.24 -4.89
N LEU A 146 12.04 13.43 -5.70
CA LEU A 146 11.90 13.80 -7.11
C LEU A 146 11.82 12.53 -7.96
N ILE A 147 10.64 12.26 -8.53
CA ILE A 147 10.56 11.57 -9.82
C ILE A 147 10.99 12.61 -10.85
N LEU A 148 12.29 12.75 -11.11
CA LEU A 148 12.75 13.44 -12.31
C LEU A 148 12.45 12.53 -13.50
N ARG A 149 11.31 12.74 -14.17
CA ARG A 149 11.20 12.33 -15.57
C ARG A 149 12.05 13.29 -16.40
N ALA A 150 13.34 13.01 -16.49
CA ALA A 150 14.19 13.57 -17.54
C ALA A 150 13.89 12.82 -18.85
N PRO A 151 13.74 13.50 -20.00
CA PRO A 151 13.59 12.81 -21.27
C PRO A 151 14.85 11.97 -21.53
N GLY A 152 14.69 10.64 -21.56
CA GLY A 152 15.73 9.70 -22.00
C GLY A 152 16.55 8.98 -20.91
N ARG A 153 16.25 9.12 -19.61
CA ARG A 153 16.84 8.24 -18.55
C ARG A 153 15.85 7.97 -17.42
N ASP A 154 15.25 6.78 -17.42
CA ASP A 154 14.55 6.24 -16.26
C ASP A 154 15.59 5.80 -15.20
N ARG A 155 16.02 6.71 -14.33
CA ARG A 155 16.78 6.33 -13.13
C ARG A 155 16.11 6.91 -11.89
N TYR A 156 15.66 6.01 -11.01
CA TYR A 156 15.33 6.31 -9.63
C TYR A 156 16.63 6.67 -8.91
N LEU A 157 16.89 7.96 -8.71
CA LEU A 157 17.90 8.40 -7.75
C LEU A 157 17.17 8.60 -6.42
N ALA A 158 17.26 7.60 -5.55
CA ALA A 158 17.00 7.80 -4.13
C ALA A 158 17.91 8.93 -3.64
N PRO A 159 17.44 9.82 -2.74
CA PRO A 159 18.34 10.75 -2.07
C PRO A 159 19.45 9.97 -1.35
N PRO A 160 20.62 10.58 -1.08
CA PRO A 160 21.71 9.96 -0.36
C PRO A 160 21.34 9.78 1.12
N LEU A 161 20.45 8.82 1.40
CA LEU A 161 20.10 8.32 2.72
C LEU A 161 20.56 6.86 2.90
N LEU A 162 21.37 6.35 1.97
CA LEU A 162 21.86 4.96 1.94
C LEU A 162 22.72 4.56 3.15
N SER A 163 23.09 5.50 4.03
CA SER A 163 23.83 5.22 5.27
C SER A 163 22.93 4.99 6.49
N TYR A 164 21.70 5.56 6.53
CA TYR A 164 20.82 5.45 7.69
C TYR A 164 19.77 4.32 7.59
N TYR A 165 19.58 3.73 6.40
CA TYR A 165 18.59 2.67 6.19
C TYR A 165 19.10 1.24 6.48
N LEU A 166 20.39 1.08 6.82
CA LEU A 166 20.96 -0.24 7.14
C LEU A 166 20.85 -0.64 8.62
N VAL A 167 20.22 0.18 9.47
CA VAL A 167 20.12 -0.12 10.91
C VAL A 167 18.68 -0.32 11.42
N GLU A 168 17.64 -0.09 10.60
CA GLU A 168 16.23 -0.25 11.01
C GLU A 168 15.38 -0.89 9.87
N ALA A 169 15.91 -1.92 9.20
CA ALA A 169 15.26 -2.58 8.07
C ALA A 169 14.23 -3.66 8.48
N SER A 170 13.41 -3.41 9.51
CA SER A 170 12.37 -4.35 9.95
C SER A 170 11.22 -3.63 10.65
N VAL A 171 10.32 -2.98 9.91
CA VAL A 171 9.06 -2.45 10.46
C VAL A 171 7.95 -2.75 9.46
N LEU A 172 7.27 -3.88 9.64
CA LEU A 172 6.01 -4.06 10.40
C LEU A 172 4.83 -3.30 9.82
N PHE A 173 4.12 -3.94 8.87
CA PHE A 173 2.70 -3.67 8.67
C PHE A 173 1.95 -4.61 9.59
N LEU A 174 1.55 -4.12 10.77
CA LEU A 174 0.50 -4.75 11.56
C LEU A 174 -0.82 -4.34 10.90
N ILE A 175 -1.55 -5.29 10.36
CA ILE A 175 -2.97 -5.05 10.10
C ILE A 175 -3.66 -5.41 11.42
N PHE A 176 -4.10 -4.38 12.15
CA PHE A 176 -4.73 -4.47 13.47
C PHE A 176 -6.03 -5.25 13.42
#